data_AF-A0A7V4FZ00-F1
#
_entry.id   AF-A0A7V4FZ00-F1
#
_cell.length_a   1.000
_cell.length_b   1.000
_cell.length_c   1.000
_cell.angle_alpha   90.00
_cell.angle_beta   90.00
_cell.angle_gamma   90.00
#
_symmetry.space_group_name_H-M   'P 1'
#
loop_
_entity.id
_entity.type
_entity.pdbx_description
1 polymer ?
#
loop_
_entity_poly.entity_id
_entity_poly.type
_entity_poly.pdbx_seq_one_letter_code
_entity_poly.pdbx_strand_id
1 'polypeptide(L)'
;MVQVEAVLRARSALPSLLLTVACACEPGQPLATLEGRILTERDFQSYLAIAYSPDEAGRIRQDPARRREILTRWFDEVAVTSKARRLGLHKQPAFVKAVELAEMKALARLVTERHRARIEAIARVSPEEVRRFYEEHKEEYLTTPSFTAHHLVVYVRGNPAFPERGLSDRQARAKARLALKQLRAGQSWDVVARRYSDDLSNNERAGLIREGRFGFFAPEMERAVRT
;
A
#
# COMPACT_ATOMS: atom_id res chain seq x y z
N MET A 1 37.93 -8.69 -2.27
CA MET A 1 39.29 -8.91 -1.73
C MET A 1 39.80 -7.56 -1.25
N VAL A 2 40.11 -7.44 0.05
CA VAL A 2 40.93 -6.37 0.70
C VAL A 2 40.31 -4.96 0.73
N GLN A 3 40.35 -4.13 1.78
CA GLN A 3 40.54 -4.19 3.25
C GLN A 3 40.03 -2.79 3.67
N VAL A 4 39.23 -2.68 4.73
CA VAL A 4 38.99 -1.39 5.40
C VAL A 4 39.26 -1.60 6.89
N GLU A 5 40.53 -1.51 7.24
CA GLU A 5 41.01 -1.26 8.60
C GLU A 5 41.40 0.23 8.71
N ALA A 6 41.28 0.77 9.93
CA ALA A 6 41.38 2.18 10.35
C ALA A 6 40.03 2.90 10.25
N VAL A 7 39.26 3.08 11.33
CA VAL A 7 39.63 3.75 12.58
C VAL A 7 38.91 3.09 13.76
N LEU A 8 39.62 2.25 14.50
CA LEU A 8 39.21 1.69 15.78
C LEU A 8 40.28 2.07 16.80
N ARG A 9 40.13 3.24 17.43
CA ARG A 9 40.79 3.64 18.69
C ARG A 9 40.26 5.01 19.15
N ALA A 10 39.04 5.02 19.65
CA ALA A 10 38.62 6.01 20.63
C ALA A 10 37.69 5.31 21.62
N ARG A 11 38.14 5.27 22.86
CA ARG A 11 37.56 4.57 24.02
C ARG A 11 36.04 4.75 24.10
N SER A 12 35.28 3.74 23.71
CA SER A 12 33.87 3.60 24.06
C SER A 12 33.77 2.90 25.41
N ALA A 13 33.62 3.70 26.47
CA ALA A 13 32.97 3.24 27.69
C ALA A 13 31.51 2.96 27.34
N LEU A 14 31.22 1.73 26.91
CA LEU A 14 29.85 1.22 26.86
C LEU A 14 29.36 1.15 28.32
N PRO A 15 28.24 1.78 28.69
CA PRO A 15 27.69 1.62 30.02
C PRO A 15 27.28 0.15 30.17
N SER A 16 27.87 -0.52 31.17
CA SER A 16 27.62 -1.91 31.49
C SER A 16 26.15 -2.13 31.84
N LEU A 17 25.41 -2.81 30.96
CA LEU A 17 24.06 -3.28 31.23
C LEU A 17 24.17 -4.59 32.04
N LEU A 18 23.95 -4.51 33.35
CA LEU A 18 23.85 -5.69 34.21
C LEU A 18 22.43 -6.29 34.06
N LEU A 19 22.34 -7.48 33.47
CA LEU A 19 21.10 -8.23 33.31
C LEU A 19 20.94 -9.23 34.47
N THR A 20 20.06 -8.95 35.43
CA THR A 20 19.68 -9.92 36.46
C THR A 20 18.57 -10.84 35.94
N VAL A 21 18.89 -12.12 35.72
CA VAL A 21 17.92 -13.15 35.33
C VAL A 21 17.25 -13.69 36.61
N ALA A 22 16.12 -13.10 36.99
CA ALA A 22 15.19 -13.68 37.95
C ALA A 22 13.84 -13.91 37.26
N CYS A 23 13.37 -15.15 37.29
CA CYS A 23 12.11 -15.58 36.71
C CYS A 23 10.95 -15.05 37.57
N ALA A 24 10.39 -13.88 37.24
CA ALA A 24 9.07 -13.44 37.70
C ALA A 24 8.51 -12.32 36.81
N CYS A 25 7.20 -12.34 36.59
CA CYS A 25 6.45 -11.36 35.79
C CYS A 25 5.88 -10.24 36.66
N GLU A 26 6.60 -9.80 37.69
CA GLU A 26 6.09 -8.76 38.58
C GLU A 26 6.25 -7.37 37.95
N PRO A 27 5.19 -6.56 37.81
CA PRO A 27 5.26 -5.27 37.11
C PRO A 27 6.34 -4.31 37.64
N GLY A 28 6.71 -4.39 38.92
CA GLY A 28 7.73 -3.55 39.55
C GLY A 28 9.17 -4.07 39.41
N GLN A 29 9.36 -5.27 38.86
CA GLN A 29 10.68 -5.90 38.79
C GLN A 29 11.64 -5.07 37.92
N PRO A 30 12.84 -4.71 38.44
CA PRO A 30 13.89 -4.09 37.64
C PRO A 30 14.40 -5.06 36.58
N LEU A 31 14.44 -4.64 35.32
CA LEU A 31 15.00 -5.42 34.22
C LEU A 31 16.37 -4.89 33.77
N ALA A 32 16.57 -3.57 33.83
CA ALA A 32 17.81 -2.91 33.45
C ALA A 32 17.88 -1.50 34.06
N THR A 33 19.08 -0.91 34.04
CA THR A 33 19.28 0.51 34.38
C THR A 33 20.03 1.19 33.24
N LEU A 34 19.53 2.34 32.78
CA LEU A 34 20.19 3.17 31.77
C LEU A 34 20.19 4.64 32.23
N GLU A 35 21.38 5.23 32.36
CA GLU A 35 21.55 6.64 32.76
C GLU A 35 20.82 6.99 34.08
N GLY A 36 20.82 6.08 35.05
CA GLY A 36 20.14 6.25 36.33
C GLY A 36 18.63 6.01 36.31
N ARG A 37 18.02 5.75 35.14
CA ARG A 37 16.63 5.31 35.03
C ARG A 37 16.56 3.78 35.12
N ILE A 38 15.73 3.29 36.04
CA ILE A 38 15.38 1.86 36.13
C ILE A 38 14.29 1.57 35.09
N LEU A 39 14.55 0.59 34.23
CA LEU A 39 13.58 0.01 33.31
C LEU A 39 12.94 -1.20 33.98
N THR A 40 11.62 -1.23 34.03
CA THR A 40 10.84 -2.23 34.78
C THR A 40 10.10 -3.21 33.87
N GLU A 41 9.58 -4.28 34.47
CA GLU A 41 8.68 -5.19 33.76
C GLU A 41 7.44 -4.49 33.21
N ARG A 42 6.88 -3.51 33.95
CA ARG A 42 5.76 -2.70 33.46
C ARG A 42 6.11 -1.94 32.19
N ASP A 43 7.30 -1.35 32.12
CA ASP A 43 7.75 -0.63 30.91
C ASP A 43 7.82 -1.58 29.71
N PHE A 44 8.34 -2.80 29.91
CA PHE A 44 8.38 -3.81 28.86
C PHE A 44 6.98 -4.27 28.45
N GLN A 45 6.07 -4.47 29.40
CA GLN A 45 4.67 -4.80 29.11
C GLN A 45 3.95 -3.71 28.32
N SER A 46 4.20 -2.43 28.64
CA SER A 46 3.68 -1.30 27.86
C SER A 46 4.25 -1.27 26.45
N TYR A 47 5.54 -1.54 26.28
CA TYR A 47 6.16 -1.69 24.96
C TYR A 47 5.47 -2.80 24.15
N LEU A 48 5.25 -3.98 24.74
CA LEU A 48 4.57 -5.08 24.07
C LEU A 48 3.13 -4.72 23.65
N ALA A 49 2.39 -4.01 24.50
CA ALA A 49 1.01 -3.61 24.22
C ALA A 49 0.89 -2.58 23.08
N ILE A 50 1.97 -1.83 22.80
CA ILE A 50 2.01 -0.84 21.72
C ILE A 50 2.55 -1.47 20.43
N ALA A 51 3.59 -2.30 20.53
CA ALA A 51 4.31 -2.83 19.38
C ALA A 51 3.71 -4.11 18.78
N TYR A 52 2.88 -4.84 19.52
CA TYR A 52 2.34 -6.15 19.11
C TYR A 52 0.84 -6.26 19.39
N SER A 53 0.17 -7.18 18.69
CA SER A 53 -1.22 -7.54 19.01
C SER A 53 -1.32 -8.19 20.41
N PRO A 54 -2.51 -8.17 21.06
CA PRO A 54 -2.68 -8.80 22.38
C PRO A 54 -2.25 -10.28 22.40
N ASP A 55 -2.56 -11.03 21.34
CA ASP A 55 -2.23 -12.45 21.22
C ASP A 55 -0.72 -12.67 21.09
N GLU A 56 -0.05 -11.89 20.22
CA GLU A 56 1.40 -11.97 20.06
C GLU A 56 2.14 -11.54 21.33
N ALA A 57 1.71 -10.45 21.97
CA ALA A 57 2.24 -10.03 23.26
C ALA A 57 2.07 -11.14 24.33
N GLY A 58 0.93 -11.83 24.31
CA GLY A 58 0.68 -13.02 25.13
C GLY A 58 1.70 -14.13 24.88
N ARG A 59 1.92 -14.52 23.62
CA ARG A 59 2.90 -15.55 23.23
C ARG A 59 4.32 -15.16 23.59
N ILE A 60 4.71 -13.91 23.36
CA ILE A 60 6.04 -13.38 23.72
C ILE A 60 6.27 -13.49 25.24
N ARG A 61 5.25 -13.25 26.08
CA ARG A 61 5.38 -13.41 27.53
C ARG A 61 5.56 -14.87 27.97
N GLN A 62 4.95 -15.81 27.26
CA GLN A 62 4.94 -17.23 27.64
C GLN A 62 6.17 -18.01 27.16
N ASP A 63 6.79 -17.59 26.05
CA ASP A 63 8.00 -18.22 25.51
C ASP A 63 9.27 -17.53 26.05
N PRO A 64 10.08 -18.19 26.91
CA PRO A 64 11.27 -17.57 27.49
C PRO A 64 12.35 -17.19 26.46
N ALA A 65 12.51 -17.96 25.38
CA ALA A 65 13.51 -17.69 24.37
C ALA A 65 13.11 -16.47 23.54
N ARG A 66 11.85 -16.44 23.08
CA ARG A 66 11.29 -15.31 22.36
C ARG A 66 11.25 -14.05 23.21
N ARG A 67 10.87 -14.17 24.49
CA ARG A 67 10.86 -13.05 25.42
C ARG A 67 12.24 -12.40 25.53
N ARG A 68 13.30 -13.20 25.70
CA ARG A 68 14.68 -12.69 25.79
C ARG A 68 15.12 -11.98 24.52
N GLU A 69 14.77 -12.52 23.35
CA GLU A 69 15.06 -11.88 22.06
C GLU A 69 14.42 -10.48 21.98
N ILE A 70 13.11 -10.39 22.26
CA ILE A 70 12.37 -9.14 22.17
C ILE A 70 12.80 -8.15 23.25
N LEU A 71 13.11 -8.62 24.46
CA LEU A 71 13.63 -7.78 25.53
C LEU A 71 14.98 -7.16 25.16
N THR A 72 15.88 -7.93 24.55
CA THR A 72 17.18 -7.44 24.08
C THR A 72 17.01 -6.35 23.02
N ARG A 73 16.15 -6.59 22.02
CA ARG A 73 15.83 -5.59 20.98
C ARG A 73 15.26 -4.31 21.58
N TRP A 74 14.38 -4.43 22.56
CA TRP A 74 13.82 -3.28 23.26
C TRP A 74 14.89 -2.47 24.00
N PHE A 75 15.86 -3.12 24.65
CA PHE A 75 16.99 -2.41 25.27
C PHE A 75 17.86 -1.67 24.26
N ASP A 76 18.13 -2.26 23.10
CA ASP A 76 18.85 -1.59 22.01
C ASP A 76 18.11 -0.33 21.56
N GLU A 77 16.78 -0.40 21.42
CA GLU A 77 15.93 0.74 21.05
C GLU A 77 15.94 1.84 22.11
N VAL A 78 15.90 1.47 23.40
CA VAL A 78 16.01 2.41 24.52
C VAL A 78 17.38 3.11 24.50
N ALA A 79 18.47 2.38 24.25
CA ALA A 79 19.82 2.93 24.15
C ALA A 79 19.97 3.90 22.97
N VAL A 80 19.41 3.55 21.81
CA VAL A 80 19.39 4.41 20.61
C VAL A 80 18.58 5.68 20.89
N THR A 81 17.43 5.57 21.55
CA THR A 81 16.60 6.73 21.92
C THR A 81 17.30 7.64 22.91
N SER A 82 18.00 7.08 23.89
CA SER A 82 18.86 7.83 24.82
C SER A 82 19.96 8.62 24.06
N LYS A 83 20.63 7.99 23.09
CA LYS A 83 21.57 8.68 22.20
C LYS A 83 20.92 9.81 21.40
N ALA A 84 19.75 9.57 20.79
CA ALA A 84 19.00 10.59 20.06
C ALA A 84 18.63 11.80 20.94
N ARG A 85 18.34 11.56 22.22
CA ARG A 85 18.10 12.63 23.21
C ARG A 85 19.35 13.45 23.47
N ARG A 86 20.50 12.80 23.72
CA ARG A 86 21.79 13.50 23.90
C ARG A 86 22.19 14.34 22.68
N LEU A 87 21.88 13.86 21.48
CA LEU A 87 22.09 14.59 20.23
C LEU A 87 21.10 15.74 19.99
N GLY A 88 20.13 15.95 20.90
CA GLY A 88 19.14 17.01 20.77
C GLY A 88 18.09 16.79 19.68
N LEU A 89 18.02 15.59 19.07
CA LEU A 89 17.09 15.31 17.96
C LEU A 89 15.62 15.47 18.38
N HIS A 90 15.32 15.17 19.64
CA HIS A 90 13.99 15.37 20.24
C HIS A 90 13.52 16.84 20.35
N LYS A 91 14.41 17.81 20.08
CA LYS A 91 14.10 19.25 20.07
C LYS A 91 13.89 19.79 18.67
N GLN A 92 14.15 19.00 17.63
CA GLN A 92 13.98 19.44 16.25
C GLN A 92 12.49 19.73 15.97
N PRO A 93 12.16 20.81 15.26
CA PRO A 93 10.77 21.15 14.95
C PRO A 93 9.99 20.01 14.29
N ALA A 94 10.63 19.26 13.40
CA ALA A 94 10.01 18.10 12.74
C ALA A 94 9.64 16.98 13.74
N PHE A 95 10.49 16.70 14.72
CA PHE A 95 10.20 15.72 15.76
C PHE A 95 9.08 16.19 16.69
N VAL A 96 9.14 17.45 17.14
CA VAL A 96 8.09 18.04 17.98
C VAL A 96 6.74 17.94 17.28
N LYS A 97 6.69 18.31 15.99
CA LYS A 97 5.46 18.22 15.21
C LYS A 97 4.98 16.77 15.04
N ALA A 98 5.90 15.84 14.84
CA ALA A 98 5.56 14.42 14.74
C ALA A 98 4.96 13.88 16.05
N VAL A 99 5.48 14.29 17.21
CA VAL A 99 4.94 13.90 18.52
C VAL A 99 3.53 14.49 18.72
N GLU A 100 3.30 15.77 18.41
CA GLU A 100 1.96 16.38 18.49
C GLU A 100 0.93 15.60 17.64
N LEU A 101 1.29 15.24 16.41
CA LEU A 101 0.40 14.47 15.54
C LEU A 101 0.19 13.04 16.03
N ALA A 102 1.21 12.43 16.61
CA ALA A 102 1.10 11.10 17.22
C ALA A 102 0.19 11.14 18.46
N GLU A 103 0.31 12.16 19.30
CA GLU A 103 -0.57 12.39 20.46
C GLU A 103 -2.02 12.57 20.02
N MET A 104 -2.28 13.44 19.05
CA MET A 104 -3.62 13.63 18.49
C MET A 104 -4.24 12.30 18.02
N LYS A 105 -3.48 11.48 17.29
CA LYS A 105 -3.93 10.15 16.82
C LYS A 105 -4.19 9.19 17.98
N ALA A 106 -3.32 9.19 18.99
CA ALA A 106 -3.48 8.34 20.17
C ALA A 106 -4.74 8.72 20.97
N LEU A 107 -4.97 10.02 21.19
CA LEU A 107 -6.17 10.53 21.86
C LEU A 107 -7.45 10.19 21.09
N ALA A 108 -7.45 10.39 19.77
CA ALA A 108 -8.60 10.03 18.93
C ALA A 108 -8.94 8.54 19.06
N ARG A 109 -7.93 7.66 18.99
CA ARG A 109 -8.12 6.21 19.20
C ARG A 109 -8.66 5.89 20.58
N LEU A 110 -8.14 6.52 21.64
CA LEU A 110 -8.61 6.27 23.02
C LEU A 110 -10.06 6.68 23.21
N VAL A 111 -10.49 7.81 22.62
CA VAL A 111 -11.89 8.25 22.65
C VAL A 111 -12.77 7.25 21.89
N THR A 112 -12.38 6.82 20.70
CA THR A 112 -13.13 5.81 19.93
C THR A 112 -13.26 4.50 20.70
N GLU A 113 -12.16 3.98 21.28
CA GLU A 113 -12.20 2.73 22.05
C GLU A 113 -13.07 2.88 23.31
N ARG A 114 -12.95 3.99 24.04
CA ARG A 114 -13.79 4.28 25.22
C ARG A 114 -15.28 4.28 24.89
N HIS A 115 -15.64 4.74 23.69
CA HIS A 115 -17.02 4.81 23.22
C HIS A 115 -17.42 3.66 22.30
N ARG A 116 -16.56 2.64 22.13
CA ARG A 116 -16.76 1.56 21.17
C ARG A 116 -18.12 0.89 21.29
N ALA A 117 -18.48 0.44 22.49
CA ALA A 117 -19.77 -0.23 22.72
C ALA A 117 -20.97 0.69 22.38
N ARG A 118 -20.85 1.99 22.63
CA ARG A 118 -21.89 2.98 22.26
C ARG A 118 -21.95 3.17 20.75
N ILE A 119 -20.80 3.29 20.09
CA ILE A 119 -20.70 3.42 18.63
C ILE A 119 -21.29 2.17 17.96
N GLU A 120 -20.87 0.98 18.41
CA GLU A 120 -21.37 -0.30 17.92
C GLU A 120 -22.88 -0.45 18.15
N ALA A 121 -23.40 0.02 19.29
CA ALA A 121 -24.84 -0.01 19.57
C ALA A 121 -25.66 0.91 18.64
N ILE A 122 -25.16 2.10 18.34
CA ILE A 122 -25.83 3.06 17.44
C ILE A 122 -25.69 2.64 15.97
N ALA A 123 -24.58 2.00 15.60
CA ALA A 123 -24.30 1.55 14.25
C ALA A 123 -24.82 0.14 13.94
N ARG A 124 -25.68 -0.44 14.78
CA ARG A 124 -26.29 -1.75 14.49
C ARG A 124 -27.23 -1.61 13.30
N VAL A 125 -26.89 -2.30 12.22
CA VAL A 125 -27.73 -2.44 11.04
C VAL A 125 -28.41 -3.80 11.09
N SER A 126 -29.73 -3.85 10.84
CA SER A 126 -30.45 -5.13 10.84
C SER A 126 -30.22 -5.90 9.54
N PRO A 127 -30.36 -7.25 9.55
CA PRO A 127 -30.32 -8.05 8.32
C PRO A 127 -31.33 -7.59 7.26
N GLU A 128 -32.48 -7.06 7.67
CA GLU A 128 -33.52 -6.51 6.80
C GLU A 128 -33.07 -5.21 6.15
N GLU A 129 -32.39 -4.32 6.89
CA GLU A 129 -31.81 -3.09 6.33
C GLU A 129 -30.72 -3.39 5.32
N VAL A 130 -29.84 -4.37 5.61
CA VAL A 130 -28.84 -4.86 4.66
C VAL A 130 -29.51 -5.41 3.41
N ARG A 131 -30.55 -6.23 3.56
CA ARG A 131 -31.29 -6.81 2.43
C ARG A 131 -31.97 -5.73 1.61
N ARG A 132 -32.66 -4.78 2.25
CA ARG A 132 -33.34 -3.67 1.57
C ARG A 132 -32.35 -2.84 0.77
N PHE A 133 -31.21 -2.46 1.37
CA PHE A 133 -30.16 -1.71 0.69
C PHE A 133 -29.60 -2.46 -0.53
N TYR A 134 -29.33 -3.76 -0.38
CA TYR A 134 -28.89 -4.59 -1.52
C TYR A 134 -29.94 -4.62 -2.63
N GLU A 135 -31.21 -4.86 -2.28
CA GLU A 135 -32.32 -4.94 -3.22
C GLU A 135 -32.54 -3.62 -3.97
N GLU A 136 -32.42 -2.48 -3.28
CA GLU A 136 -32.55 -1.13 -3.83
C GLU A 136 -31.36 -0.70 -4.70
N HIS A 137 -30.22 -1.39 -4.60
CA HIS A 137 -28.97 -1.05 -5.30
C HIS A 137 -28.39 -2.23 -6.09
N LYS A 138 -29.25 -3.19 -6.49
CA LYS A 138 -28.84 -4.40 -7.21
C LYS A 138 -27.96 -4.10 -8.42
N GLU A 139 -28.28 -3.02 -9.13
CA GLU A 139 -27.61 -2.56 -10.33
C GLU A 139 -26.13 -2.20 -10.08
N GLU A 140 -25.78 -1.75 -8.88
CA GLU A 140 -24.40 -1.43 -8.49
C GLU A 140 -23.53 -2.68 -8.30
N TYR A 141 -24.17 -3.82 -8.02
CA TYR A 141 -23.52 -5.11 -7.82
C TYR A 141 -23.53 -5.98 -9.08
N LEU A 142 -24.14 -5.51 -10.19
CA LEU A 142 -24.07 -6.21 -11.46
C LEU A 142 -22.67 -6.06 -12.05
N THR A 143 -22.09 -7.19 -12.46
CA THR A 143 -20.93 -7.14 -13.36
C THR A 143 -21.41 -6.62 -14.70
N THR A 144 -21.05 -5.38 -15.03
CA THR A 144 -21.36 -4.82 -16.34
C THR A 144 -20.78 -5.73 -17.44
N PRO A 145 -21.53 -5.96 -18.53
CA PRO A 145 -21.00 -6.74 -19.65
C PRO A 145 -19.66 -6.14 -20.09
N SER A 146 -18.63 -6.98 -20.16
CA SER A 146 -17.35 -6.62 -20.71
C SER A 146 -17.14 -7.33 -22.05
N PHE A 147 -16.23 -6.80 -22.86
CA PHE A 147 -15.88 -7.40 -24.13
C PHE A 147 -14.37 -7.54 -24.28
N THR A 148 -13.97 -8.50 -25.11
CA THR A 148 -12.59 -8.60 -25.59
C THR A 148 -12.61 -8.37 -27.10
N ALA A 149 -11.84 -7.41 -27.57
CA ALA A 149 -11.75 -7.06 -28.99
C ALA A 149 -10.32 -6.66 -29.34
N HIS A 150 -9.98 -6.76 -30.61
CA HIS A 150 -8.82 -6.06 -31.13
C HIS A 150 -9.28 -4.87 -31.96
N HIS A 151 -8.58 -3.74 -31.84
CA HIS A 151 -8.82 -2.56 -32.67
C HIS A 151 -7.60 -2.21 -33.54
N LEU A 152 -7.84 -1.50 -34.62
CA LEU A 152 -6.82 -0.92 -35.50
C LEU A 152 -7.23 0.52 -35.76
N VAL A 153 -6.36 1.46 -35.40
CA VAL A 153 -6.66 2.89 -35.49
C VAL A 153 -5.88 3.50 -36.64
N VAL A 154 -6.51 4.34 -37.46
CA VAL A 154 -5.81 5.16 -38.45
C VAL A 154 -6.06 6.62 -38.12
N TYR A 155 -5.01 7.41 -37.94
CA TYR A 155 -5.14 8.81 -37.56
C TYR A 155 -5.54 9.67 -38.75
N VAL A 156 -6.52 10.55 -38.50
CA VAL A 156 -6.99 11.58 -39.44
C VAL A 156 -6.44 12.93 -38.97
N ARG A 157 -5.92 13.72 -39.91
CA ARG A 157 -5.40 15.06 -39.65
C ARG A 157 -6.52 15.97 -39.14
N GLY A 158 -6.20 16.84 -38.18
CA GLY A 158 -7.19 17.72 -37.55
C GLY A 158 -7.93 17.11 -36.36
N ASN A 159 -7.48 15.94 -35.86
CA ASN A 159 -7.94 15.43 -34.56
C ASN A 159 -7.59 16.46 -33.46
N PRO A 160 -8.55 16.90 -32.62
CA PRO A 160 -8.29 17.89 -31.56
C PRO A 160 -7.17 17.50 -30.58
N ALA A 161 -6.98 16.20 -30.32
CA ALA A 161 -5.93 15.70 -29.45
C ALA A 161 -4.54 15.69 -30.13
N PHE A 162 -4.50 15.58 -31.46
CA PHE A 162 -3.25 15.58 -32.23
C PHE A 162 -3.42 16.29 -33.59
N PRO A 163 -3.57 17.64 -33.60
CA PRO A 163 -4.01 18.37 -34.80
C PRO A 163 -3.09 18.19 -36.01
N GLU A 164 -1.79 18.05 -35.76
CA GLU A 164 -0.76 17.94 -36.79
C GLU A 164 -0.43 16.49 -37.20
N ARG A 165 -0.97 15.48 -36.50
CA ARG A 165 -0.73 14.07 -36.80
C ARG A 165 -1.82 13.49 -37.70
N GLY A 166 -1.45 12.50 -38.51
CA GLY A 166 -2.40 11.71 -39.31
C GLY A 166 -2.46 12.09 -40.79
N LEU A 167 -3.26 11.31 -41.53
CA LEU A 167 -3.46 11.43 -42.96
C LEU A 167 -4.69 12.29 -43.27
N SER A 168 -4.82 12.77 -44.52
CA SER A 168 -6.11 13.34 -44.95
C SER A 168 -7.22 12.28 -44.86
N ASP A 169 -8.48 12.68 -44.68
CA ASP A 169 -9.65 11.78 -44.61
C ASP A 169 -9.65 10.72 -45.71
N ARG A 170 -9.37 11.12 -46.95
CA ARG A 170 -9.34 10.23 -48.10
C ARG A 170 -8.24 9.17 -47.97
N GLN A 171 -7.04 9.58 -47.56
CA GLN A 171 -5.90 8.69 -47.40
C GLN A 171 -6.07 7.77 -46.18
N ALA A 172 -6.54 8.29 -45.05
CA ALA A 172 -6.84 7.51 -43.86
C ALA A 172 -7.88 6.43 -44.16
N ARG A 173 -8.98 6.79 -44.84
CA ARG A 173 -10.01 5.85 -45.26
C ARG A 173 -9.48 4.80 -46.23
N ALA A 174 -8.62 5.17 -47.18
CA ALA A 174 -7.99 4.22 -48.09
C ALA A 174 -7.09 3.22 -47.34
N LYS A 175 -6.28 3.71 -46.38
CA LYS A 175 -5.42 2.88 -45.52
C LYS A 175 -6.25 1.89 -44.69
N ALA A 176 -7.30 2.35 -44.03
CA ALA A 176 -8.20 1.49 -43.25
C ALA A 176 -8.90 0.43 -44.12
N ARG A 177 -9.36 0.79 -45.32
CA ARG A 177 -9.97 -0.16 -46.27
C ARG A 177 -8.98 -1.21 -46.75
N LEU A 178 -7.72 -0.85 -46.98
CA LEU A 178 -6.69 -1.80 -47.36
C LEU A 178 -6.39 -2.81 -46.25
N ALA A 179 -6.29 -2.34 -45.00
CA ALA A 179 -6.14 -3.20 -43.83
C ALA A 179 -7.33 -4.17 -43.71
N LEU A 180 -8.57 -3.68 -43.80
CA LEU A 180 -9.78 -4.51 -43.77
C LEU A 180 -9.80 -5.55 -44.90
N LYS A 181 -9.37 -5.18 -46.12
CA LYS A 181 -9.27 -6.10 -47.25
C LYS A 181 -8.27 -7.24 -46.96
N GLN A 182 -7.11 -6.93 -46.38
CA GLN A 182 -6.10 -7.94 -46.04
C GLN A 182 -6.57 -8.88 -44.93
N LEU A 183 -7.21 -8.35 -43.89
CA LEU A 183 -7.82 -9.16 -42.83
C LEU A 183 -8.88 -10.11 -43.39
N ARG A 184 -9.77 -9.61 -44.25
CA ARG A 184 -10.80 -10.44 -44.90
C ARG A 184 -10.23 -11.48 -45.87
N ALA A 185 -9.03 -11.24 -46.40
CA ALA A 185 -8.29 -12.22 -47.20
C ALA A 185 -7.55 -13.27 -46.35
N GLY A 186 -7.68 -13.23 -45.01
CA GLY A 186 -7.10 -14.21 -44.09
C GLY A 186 -5.68 -13.89 -43.61
N GLN A 187 -5.15 -12.68 -43.86
CA GLN A 187 -3.88 -12.28 -43.25
C GLN A 187 -4.01 -12.17 -41.73
N SER A 188 -2.93 -12.47 -41.00
CA SER A 188 -2.95 -12.45 -39.53
C SER A 188 -3.17 -11.05 -38.97
N TRP A 189 -3.95 -10.99 -37.89
CA TRP A 189 -4.29 -9.72 -37.25
C TRP A 189 -3.05 -8.93 -36.84
N ASP A 190 -2.10 -9.56 -36.14
CA ASP A 190 -0.87 -8.94 -35.68
C ASP A 190 -0.07 -8.30 -36.81
N VAL A 191 0.05 -8.98 -37.96
CA VAL A 191 0.81 -8.46 -39.11
C VAL A 191 0.12 -7.23 -39.68
N VAL A 192 -1.19 -7.29 -39.89
CA VAL A 192 -1.94 -6.15 -40.44
C VAL A 192 -1.98 -4.99 -39.44
N ALA A 193 -2.25 -5.25 -38.17
CA ALA A 193 -2.32 -4.22 -37.14
C ALA A 193 -0.98 -3.50 -36.97
N ARG A 194 0.14 -4.22 -36.87
CA ARG A 194 1.48 -3.60 -36.78
C ARG A 194 1.86 -2.78 -38.00
N ARG A 195 1.33 -3.15 -39.17
CA ARG A 195 1.62 -2.46 -40.44
C ARG A 195 0.75 -1.23 -40.66
N TYR A 196 -0.51 -1.28 -40.25
CA TYR A 196 -1.51 -0.28 -40.63
C TYR A 196 -2.07 0.53 -39.46
N SER A 197 -1.94 0.09 -38.21
CA SER A 197 -2.36 0.88 -37.05
C SER A 197 -1.41 2.02 -36.78
N ASP A 198 -1.95 3.20 -36.51
CA ASP A 198 -1.24 4.38 -36.02
C ASP A 198 -1.25 4.44 -34.48
N ASP A 199 -2.02 3.58 -33.80
CA ASP A 199 -2.01 3.49 -32.33
C ASP A 199 -0.75 2.80 -31.82
N LEU A 200 0.18 3.59 -31.30
CA LEU A 200 1.46 3.14 -30.76
C LEU A 200 1.36 2.64 -29.31
N SER A 201 0.27 2.96 -28.59
CA SER A 201 0.16 2.71 -27.15
C SER A 201 -0.05 1.23 -26.80
N ASN A 202 -0.47 0.41 -27.76
CA ASN A 202 -0.79 -1.00 -27.56
C ASN A 202 -0.16 -1.90 -28.65
N ASN A 203 0.94 -1.45 -29.26
CA ASN A 203 1.58 -2.14 -30.39
C ASN A 203 2.15 -3.51 -30.03
N GLU A 204 2.57 -3.73 -28.78
CA GLU A 204 3.02 -5.04 -28.32
C GLU A 204 1.92 -6.11 -28.39
N ARG A 205 0.66 -5.70 -28.21
CA ARG A 205 -0.52 -6.59 -28.21
C ARG A 205 -1.46 -6.35 -29.39
N ALA A 206 -0.96 -5.73 -30.46
CA ALA A 206 -1.68 -5.50 -31.71
C ALA A 206 -3.10 -4.90 -31.51
N GLY A 207 -3.26 -4.01 -30.53
CA GLY A 207 -4.54 -3.36 -30.27
C GLY A 207 -5.55 -4.18 -29.45
N LEU A 208 -5.11 -5.17 -28.68
CA LEU A 208 -5.97 -5.94 -27.79
C LEU A 208 -6.56 -5.10 -26.66
N ILE A 209 -7.89 -5.10 -26.54
CA ILE A 209 -8.66 -4.60 -25.41
C ILE A 209 -9.19 -5.82 -24.66
N ARG A 210 -8.74 -5.99 -23.41
CA ARG A 210 -9.28 -6.99 -22.49
C ARG A 210 -10.23 -6.30 -21.52
N GLU A 211 -11.34 -6.97 -21.21
CA GLU A 211 -12.33 -6.47 -20.25
C GLU A 211 -12.81 -5.04 -20.58
N GLY A 212 -12.96 -4.74 -21.87
CA GLY A 212 -13.48 -3.47 -22.36
C GLY A 212 -14.88 -3.25 -21.80
N ARG A 213 -15.12 -2.08 -21.20
CA ARG A 213 -16.41 -1.70 -20.63
C ARG A 213 -17.18 -0.83 -21.61
N PHE A 214 -18.45 -1.17 -21.82
CA PHE A 214 -19.36 -0.30 -22.58
C PHE A 214 -19.58 1.03 -21.85
N GLY A 215 -19.77 2.11 -22.61
CA GLY A 215 -19.83 3.49 -22.13
C GLY A 215 -18.47 4.21 -22.08
N PHE A 216 -17.36 3.53 -22.38
CA PHE A 216 -16.00 4.10 -22.36
C PHE A 216 -15.36 4.20 -23.75
N PHE A 217 -16.01 3.70 -24.80
CA PHE A 217 -15.54 3.77 -26.18
C PHE A 217 -16.52 4.54 -27.07
N ALA A 218 -16.07 4.94 -28.27
CA ALA A 218 -16.94 5.64 -29.22
C ALA A 218 -18.20 4.81 -29.54
N PRO A 219 -19.40 5.42 -29.61
CA PRO A 219 -20.65 4.69 -29.82
C PRO A 219 -20.64 3.75 -31.04
N GLU A 220 -19.97 4.16 -32.13
CA GLU A 220 -19.83 3.37 -33.35
C GLU A 220 -19.04 2.08 -33.12
N MET A 221 -17.98 2.15 -32.31
CA MET A 221 -17.15 1.00 -31.96
C MET A 221 -17.92 0.03 -31.07
N GLU A 222 -18.61 0.55 -30.06
CA GLU A 222 -19.40 -0.29 -29.15
C GLU A 222 -20.54 -1.01 -29.87
N ARG A 223 -21.21 -0.34 -30.83
CA ARG A 223 -22.20 -0.98 -31.70
C ARG A 223 -21.59 -2.12 -32.53
N ALA A 224 -20.39 -1.93 -33.08
CA ALA A 224 -19.69 -2.96 -33.87
C ALA A 224 -19.19 -4.15 -33.03
N VAL A 225 -18.98 -3.98 -31.73
CA VAL A 225 -18.61 -5.07 -30.82
C VAL A 225 -19.84 -5.90 -30.40
N ARG A 226 -21.04 -5.30 -30.42
CA ARG A 226 -22.30 -5.96 -30.01
C ARG A 226 -22.92 -6.84 -31.11
N THR A 227 -22.46 -6.74 -32.35
CA THR A 227 -22.91 -7.53 -33.52
C THR A 227 -22.20 -8.85 -33.61
#